data_AF-A0A846SVK8-F1
#
_entry.id   AF-A0A846SVK8-F1
#
_cell.length_a   1.000
_cell.length_b   1.000
_cell.length_c   1.000
_cell.angle_alpha   90.00
_cell.angle_beta   90.00
_cell.angle_gamma   90.00
#
_symmetry.space_group_name_H-M   'P 1'
#
loop_
_entity.id
_entity.type
_entity.pdbx_description
1 polymer ?
#
loop_
_entity_poly.entity_id
_entity_poly.type
_entity_poly.pdbx_seq_one_letter_code
_entity_poly.pdbx_strand_id
1 'polypeptide(L)'
;MNTHDHIVLGALFHDIGKFWERADCLGEYRKDDSQKQLDCPWHRDGYWSHLHVLNTRRFCEHLAEQIPFLKPESGGTTDHWINLAVHHHIASSPLEKLVEAADHFASAERERGNFYTRDIHRLTRMEALLERVRIDVNGKTRSTSYRLPLASLSLNAEDLFPKPVENFPSQ
;
A
#
# COMPACT_ATOMS: atom_id res chain seq x y z
N MET A 1 4.16 -13.20 20.48
CA MET A 1 4.75 -11.89 20.09
C MET A 1 4.34 -10.85 21.12
N ASN A 2 5.14 -9.81 21.35
CA ASN A 2 4.74 -8.71 22.23
C ASN A 2 3.96 -7.63 21.43
N THR A 3 3.37 -6.66 22.13
CA THR A 3 2.60 -5.56 21.51
C THR A 3 3.41 -4.75 20.50
N HIS A 4 4.69 -4.47 20.80
CA HIS A 4 5.57 -3.73 19.90
C HIS A 4 5.80 -4.48 18.58
N ASP A 5 6.03 -5.79 18.64
CA ASP A 5 6.17 -6.64 17.44
C ASP A 5 4.91 -6.59 16.58
N HIS A 6 3.73 -6.58 17.21
CA HIS A 6 2.46 -6.48 16.50
C HIS A 6 2.30 -5.15 15.75
N ILE A 7 2.63 -4.04 16.40
CA ILE A 7 2.58 -2.69 15.80
C ILE A 7 3.56 -2.60 14.63
N VAL A 8 4.80 -3.07 14.81
CA VAL A 8 5.84 -3.03 13.77
C VAL A 8 5.40 -3.82 12.54
N LEU A 9 4.91 -5.04 12.72
CA LEU A 9 4.46 -5.87 11.60
C LEU A 9 3.19 -5.32 10.96
N GLY A 10 2.26 -4.80 11.76
CA GLY A 10 1.05 -4.14 11.27
C GLY A 10 1.39 -2.95 10.36
N ALA A 11 2.24 -2.05 10.84
CA ALA A 11 2.69 -0.88 10.09
C ALA A 11 3.55 -1.25 8.86
N LEU A 12 4.40 -2.28 8.95
CA LEU A 12 5.22 -2.71 7.81
C LEU A 12 4.38 -3.30 6.68
N PHE A 13 3.32 -4.05 7.00
CA PHE A 13 2.52 -4.79 6.03
C PHE A 13 1.20 -4.12 5.65
N HIS A 14 0.81 -2.99 6.22
CA HIS A 14 -0.51 -2.37 5.99
C HIS A 14 -0.87 -2.25 4.50
N ASP A 15 0.09 -1.82 3.68
CA ASP A 15 -0.07 -1.53 2.25
C ASP A 15 0.40 -2.67 1.32
N ILE A 16 0.82 -3.82 1.85
CA ILE A 16 1.41 -4.92 1.07
C ILE A 16 0.46 -5.43 -0.01
N GLY A 17 -0.86 -5.37 0.23
CA GLY A 17 -1.91 -5.76 -0.70
C GLY A 17 -1.94 -4.96 -2.02
N LYS A 18 -1.36 -3.75 -2.05
CA LYS A 18 -1.23 -2.95 -3.30
C LYS A 18 -0.35 -3.66 -4.34
N PHE A 19 0.62 -4.47 -3.90
CA PHE A 19 1.45 -5.27 -4.81
C PHE A 19 0.61 -6.31 -5.58
N TRP A 20 -0.25 -7.05 -4.87
CA TRP A 20 -1.14 -8.05 -5.50
C TRP A 20 -2.22 -7.39 -6.35
N GLU A 21 -2.73 -6.23 -5.93
CA GLU A 21 -3.68 -5.45 -6.73
C GLU A 21 -3.07 -5.05 -8.10
N ARG A 22 -1.78 -4.71 -8.12
CA ARG A 22 -1.03 -4.41 -9.36
C ARG A 22 -0.73 -5.63 -10.20
N ALA A 23 -0.43 -6.77 -9.57
CA ALA A 23 -0.18 -8.03 -10.24
C ALA A 23 -1.45 -8.76 -10.71
N ASP A 24 -2.64 -8.20 -10.41
CA ASP A 24 -3.96 -8.79 -10.71
C ASP A 24 -4.11 -10.22 -10.18
N CYS A 25 -3.47 -10.50 -9.05
CA CYS A 25 -3.55 -11.77 -8.36
C CYS A 25 -4.39 -11.62 -7.08
N LEU A 26 -5.04 -12.71 -6.66
CA LEU A 26 -6.00 -12.77 -5.53
C LEU A 26 -7.35 -12.06 -5.77
N GLY A 27 -7.79 -11.92 -7.02
CA GLY A 27 -9.08 -11.30 -7.36
C GLY A 27 -10.31 -11.90 -6.66
N GLU A 28 -10.27 -13.20 -6.31
CA GLU A 28 -11.37 -13.86 -5.57
C GLU A 28 -11.55 -13.31 -4.15
N TYR A 29 -10.48 -12.92 -3.46
CA TYR A 29 -10.57 -12.31 -2.11
C TYR A 29 -11.27 -10.95 -2.15
N ARG A 30 -11.16 -10.24 -3.29
CA ARG A 30 -11.86 -8.97 -3.52
C ARG A 30 -13.33 -9.18 -3.88
N LYS A 31 -13.82 -10.41 -4.02
CA LYS A 31 -15.23 -10.71 -4.27
C LYS A 31 -16.00 -11.11 -3.01
N ASP A 32 -15.32 -11.36 -1.90
CA ASP A 32 -15.95 -11.68 -0.63
C ASP A 32 -16.62 -10.44 -0.01
N ASP A 33 -17.95 -10.37 -0.14
CA ASP A 33 -18.73 -9.25 0.40
C ASP A 33 -18.78 -9.24 1.93
N SER A 34 -18.66 -10.41 2.57
CA SER A 34 -18.60 -10.48 4.03
C SER A 34 -17.30 -9.87 4.55
N GLN A 35 -16.17 -10.17 3.89
CA GLN A 35 -14.88 -9.64 4.27
C GLN A 35 -14.76 -8.14 3.96
N LYS A 36 -15.34 -7.68 2.84
CA LYS A 36 -15.44 -6.23 2.55
C LYS A 36 -16.13 -5.47 3.66
N GLN A 37 -17.22 -6.00 4.19
CA GLN A 37 -17.96 -5.34 5.26
C GLN A 37 -17.13 -5.20 6.54
N LEU A 38 -16.21 -6.14 6.79
CA LEU A 38 -15.36 -6.14 7.97
C LEU A 38 -14.14 -5.22 7.82
N ASP A 39 -13.52 -5.21 6.64
CA ASP A 39 -12.19 -4.59 6.48
C ASP A 39 -12.19 -3.28 5.69
N CYS A 40 -13.17 -3.07 4.81
CA CYS A 40 -13.16 -1.97 3.86
C CYS A 40 -14.04 -0.82 4.34
N PRO A 41 -13.64 0.44 4.13
CA PRO A 41 -14.52 1.59 4.33
C PRO A 41 -15.59 1.67 3.23
N TRP A 42 -16.83 1.96 3.63
CA TRP A 42 -17.95 2.22 2.72
C TRP A 42 -17.87 3.65 2.16
N HIS A 43 -17.78 3.77 0.84
CA HIS A 43 -17.77 5.06 0.16
C HIS A 43 -19.17 5.66 0.08
N ARG A 44 -19.28 6.99 0.11
CA ARG A 44 -20.57 7.71 0.04
C ARG A 44 -21.35 7.43 -1.25
N ASP A 45 -20.63 7.10 -2.34
CA ASP A 45 -21.20 6.77 -3.65
C ASP A 45 -21.67 5.31 -3.78
N GLY A 46 -21.73 4.57 -2.67
CA GLY A 46 -22.37 3.25 -2.63
C GLY A 46 -21.47 2.08 -3.03
N TYR A 47 -20.16 2.17 -2.79
CA TYR A 47 -19.22 1.09 -3.06
C TYR A 47 -18.16 0.94 -1.95
N TRP A 48 -17.57 -0.25 -1.82
CA TRP A 48 -16.43 -0.49 -0.92
C TRP A 48 -15.13 0.08 -1.50
N SER A 49 -14.41 0.90 -0.73
CA SER A 49 -13.13 1.49 -1.14
C SER A 49 -11.94 0.82 -0.45
N HIS A 50 -10.71 1.19 -0.83
CA HIS A 50 -9.47 0.64 -0.25
C HIS A 50 -9.35 -0.89 -0.30
N LEU A 51 -9.85 -1.51 -1.38
CA LEU A 51 -9.93 -2.96 -1.55
C LEU A 51 -8.58 -3.70 -1.46
N HIS A 52 -7.44 -3.01 -1.51
CA HIS A 52 -6.13 -3.61 -1.30
C HIS A 52 -6.00 -4.24 0.10
N VAL A 53 -6.76 -3.78 1.10
CA VAL A 53 -6.72 -4.35 2.46
C VAL A 53 -7.13 -5.82 2.50
N LEU A 54 -8.00 -6.26 1.58
CA LEU A 54 -8.39 -7.67 1.45
C LEU A 54 -7.23 -8.53 0.95
N ASN A 55 -6.42 -8.00 0.04
CA ASN A 55 -5.18 -8.64 -0.40
C ASN A 55 -4.14 -8.64 0.72
N THR A 56 -4.04 -7.55 1.50
CA THR A 56 -3.20 -7.50 2.71
C THR A 56 -3.60 -8.61 3.68
N ARG A 57 -4.90 -8.78 3.98
CA ARG A 57 -5.39 -9.85 4.87
C ARG A 57 -4.94 -11.22 4.37
N ARG A 58 -5.19 -11.52 3.08
CA ARG A 58 -4.82 -12.80 2.52
C ARG A 58 -3.32 -13.06 2.59
N PHE A 59 -2.50 -12.07 2.24
CA PHE A 59 -1.05 -12.20 2.35
C PHE A 59 -0.64 -12.51 3.80
N CYS A 60 -1.16 -11.76 4.76
CA CYS A 60 -0.82 -11.90 6.17
C CYS A 60 -1.25 -13.26 6.75
N GLU A 61 -2.45 -13.75 6.42
CA GLU A 61 -2.92 -15.07 6.79
C GLU A 61 -2.02 -16.17 6.20
N HIS A 62 -1.71 -16.07 4.91
CA HIS A 62 -0.82 -17.02 4.26
C HIS A 62 0.57 -17.03 4.89
N LEU A 63 1.13 -15.85 5.21
CA LEU A 63 2.41 -15.74 5.90
C LEU A 63 2.38 -16.40 7.29
N ALA A 64 1.29 -16.20 8.05
CA ALA A 64 1.09 -16.83 9.35
C ALA A 64 0.90 -18.37 9.26
N GLU A 65 0.33 -18.87 8.18
CA GLU A 65 0.25 -20.32 7.90
C GLU A 65 1.65 -20.91 7.66
N GLN A 66 2.52 -20.19 6.94
CA GLN A 66 3.88 -20.63 6.62
C GLN A 66 4.87 -20.48 7.78
N ILE A 67 4.65 -19.49 8.66
CA ILE A 67 5.55 -19.16 9.76
C ILE A 67 4.76 -19.25 11.07
N PRO A 68 4.75 -20.41 11.77
CA PRO A 68 3.88 -20.64 12.93
C PRO A 68 4.03 -19.62 14.06
N PHE A 69 5.22 -19.05 14.25
CA PHE A 69 5.46 -18.00 15.26
C PHE A 69 4.66 -16.70 15.00
N LEU A 70 4.30 -16.43 13.74
CA LEU A 70 3.49 -15.26 13.37
C LEU A 70 1.98 -15.51 13.53
N LYS A 71 1.57 -16.75 13.82
CA LYS A 71 0.15 -17.08 13.95
C LYS A 71 -0.43 -16.37 15.18
N PRO A 72 -1.52 -15.59 15.05
CA PRO A 72 -2.20 -15.01 16.21
C PRO A 72 -2.66 -16.12 17.17
N GLU A 73 -2.56 -15.86 18.48
CA GLU A 73 -3.02 -16.79 19.50
C GLU A 73 -4.55 -16.90 19.46
N SER A 74 -5.06 -18.14 19.56
CA SER A 74 -6.51 -18.38 19.59
C SER A 74 -7.10 -17.80 20.88
N GLY A 75 -8.05 -16.87 20.76
CA GLY A 75 -8.61 -16.14 21.90
C GLY A 75 -7.75 -14.96 22.38
N GLY A 76 -6.73 -14.58 21.63
CA GLY A 76 -5.92 -13.38 21.86
C GLY A 76 -6.68 -12.07 21.60
N THR A 77 -5.99 -10.95 21.80
CA THR A 77 -6.56 -9.62 21.56
C THR A 77 -6.89 -9.42 20.07
N THR A 78 -7.84 -8.54 19.78
CA THR A 78 -8.14 -8.12 18.39
C THR A 78 -7.00 -7.34 17.76
N ASP A 79 -6.09 -6.78 18.57
CA ASP A 79 -4.94 -5.98 18.14
C ASP A 79 -3.71 -6.84 17.76
N HIS A 80 -3.93 -7.96 17.08
CA HIS A 80 -2.83 -8.69 16.48
C HIS A 80 -2.42 -8.06 15.13
N TRP A 81 -1.18 -8.32 14.72
CA TRP A 81 -0.52 -7.64 13.59
C TRP A 81 -1.29 -7.71 12.27
N ILE A 82 -1.98 -8.82 12.00
CA ILE A 82 -2.83 -8.96 10.81
C ILE A 82 -3.95 -7.91 10.82
N ASN A 83 -4.68 -7.75 11.92
CA ASN A 83 -5.75 -6.76 12.00
C ASN A 83 -5.19 -5.33 11.98
N LEU A 84 -4.06 -5.08 12.67
CA LEU A 84 -3.39 -3.79 12.61
C LEU A 84 -2.98 -3.41 11.18
N ALA A 85 -2.52 -4.37 10.37
CA ALA A 85 -2.23 -4.14 8.96
C ALA A 85 -3.49 -3.89 8.12
N VAL A 86 -4.58 -4.63 8.38
CA VAL A 86 -5.79 -4.59 7.53
C VAL A 86 -6.68 -3.39 7.85
N HIS A 87 -6.86 -3.05 9.13
CA HIS A 87 -7.85 -2.06 9.58
C HIS A 87 -7.34 -0.61 9.56
N HIS A 88 -6.18 -0.31 8.96
CA HIS A 88 -5.62 1.04 8.98
C HIS A 88 -6.50 2.11 8.29
N HIS A 89 -7.51 1.72 7.49
CA HIS A 89 -8.52 2.63 6.90
C HIS A 89 -9.85 2.70 7.67
N ILE A 90 -10.05 1.84 8.67
CA ILE A 90 -11.27 1.74 9.48
C ILE A 90 -10.94 1.64 10.98
N ALA A 91 -9.82 2.26 11.36
CA ALA A 91 -9.20 2.08 12.67
C ALA A 91 -10.15 2.42 13.82
N SER A 92 -10.29 1.48 14.76
CA SER A 92 -11.20 1.57 15.90
C SER A 92 -10.46 1.57 17.23
N SER A 93 -9.46 0.69 17.39
CA SER A 93 -8.66 0.55 18.60
C SER A 93 -7.55 1.62 18.68
N PRO A 94 -6.98 1.88 19.87
CA PRO A 94 -5.82 2.77 19.99
C PRO A 94 -4.61 2.33 19.16
N LEU A 95 -4.40 1.02 18.98
CA LEU A 95 -3.26 0.50 18.23
C LEU A 95 -3.49 0.56 16.72
N GLU A 96 -4.73 0.34 16.26
CA GLU A 96 -5.10 0.56 14.85
C GLU A 96 -4.94 2.04 14.48
N LYS A 97 -5.36 2.96 15.36
CA LYS A 97 -5.20 4.41 15.15
C LYS A 97 -3.74 4.85 15.12
N LEU A 98 -2.86 4.16 15.84
CA LEU A 98 -1.42 4.41 15.77
C LEU A 98 -0.88 4.09 14.36
N VAL A 99 -1.29 2.97 13.78
CA VAL A 99 -0.90 2.58 12.41
C VAL A 99 -1.50 3.52 11.38
N GLU A 100 -2.78 3.87 11.50
CA GLU A 100 -3.45 4.87 10.65
C GLU A 100 -2.72 6.21 10.68
N ALA A 101 -2.38 6.72 11.86
CA ALA A 101 -1.63 7.96 12.00
C ALA A 101 -0.24 7.87 11.34
N ALA A 102 0.44 6.73 11.47
CA ALA A 102 1.73 6.51 10.85
C ALA A 102 1.65 6.52 9.30
N ASP A 103 0.64 5.89 8.70
CA ASP A 103 0.39 5.95 7.25
C ASP A 103 0.11 7.39 6.77
N HIS A 104 -0.75 8.10 7.50
CA HIS A 104 -1.05 9.49 7.19
C HIS A 104 0.19 10.40 7.28
N PHE A 105 1.05 10.23 8.30
CA PHE A 105 2.28 11.01 8.42
C PHE A 105 3.31 10.65 7.35
N ALA A 106 3.45 9.37 7.00
CA ALA A 106 4.35 8.92 5.94
C ALA A 106 3.96 9.49 4.56
N SER A 107 2.72 9.96 4.41
CA SER A 107 2.16 10.41 3.14
C SER A 107 1.57 11.81 3.16
N ALA A 108 1.90 12.62 4.18
CA ALA A 108 1.35 13.96 4.39
C ALA A 108 1.72 14.98 3.28
N GLU A 109 2.83 14.77 2.58
CA GLU A 109 3.22 15.58 1.41
C GLU A 109 2.74 14.93 0.10
N ARG A 110 1.44 15.06 -0.20
CA ARG A 110 0.89 14.74 -1.53
C ARG A 110 0.54 16.01 -2.28
N GLU A 111 1.02 16.13 -3.52
CA GLU A 111 0.54 17.16 -4.43
C GLU A 111 -0.96 16.94 -4.71
N ARG A 112 -1.75 18.01 -4.57
CA ARG A 112 -3.15 18.00 -5.01
C ARG A 112 -3.17 18.09 -6.53
N GLY A 113 -3.58 17.02 -7.20
CA GLY A 113 -3.72 16.97 -8.65
C GLY A 113 -4.95 16.16 -9.06
N ASN A 114 -5.41 16.39 -10.29
CA ASN A 114 -6.49 15.60 -10.89
C ASN A 114 -5.94 14.24 -11.35
N PHE A 115 -5.61 13.37 -10.40
CA PHE A 115 -5.20 11.99 -10.67
C PHE A 115 -6.40 11.05 -10.86
N TYR A 116 -7.56 11.58 -11.28
CA TYR A 116 -8.84 10.87 -11.33
C TYR A 116 -9.00 10.00 -12.58
N THR A 117 -7.92 9.41 -13.07
CA THR A 117 -8.01 8.36 -14.08
C THR A 117 -8.28 7.03 -13.36
N ARG A 118 -9.36 6.35 -13.76
CA ARG A 118 -9.66 5.00 -13.27
C ARG A 118 -8.44 4.10 -13.44
N ASP A 119 -8.13 3.31 -12.41
CA ASP A 119 -7.00 2.36 -12.37
C ASP A 119 -5.58 2.97 -12.39
N ILE A 120 -5.43 4.30 -12.28
CA ILE A 120 -4.10 4.93 -12.25
C ILE A 120 -3.17 4.34 -11.17
N HIS A 121 -3.72 3.97 -10.01
CA HIS A 121 -2.97 3.38 -8.90
C HIS A 121 -2.33 2.02 -9.24
N ARG A 122 -2.89 1.31 -10.24
CA ARG A 122 -2.36 0.04 -10.76
C ARG A 122 -1.26 0.26 -11.80
N LEU A 123 -1.32 1.40 -12.48
CA LEU A 123 -0.55 1.70 -13.67
C LEU A 123 0.66 2.60 -13.38
N THR A 124 0.60 3.48 -12.37
CA THR A 124 1.68 4.44 -12.10
C THR A 124 3.00 3.77 -11.70
N ARG A 125 4.05 4.02 -12.47
CA ARG A 125 5.44 3.70 -12.14
C ARG A 125 6.03 4.75 -11.20
N MET A 126 7.01 4.34 -10.40
CA MET A 126 7.70 5.24 -9.47
C MET A 126 8.50 6.30 -10.22
N GLU A 127 8.29 7.57 -9.88
CA GLU A 127 8.98 8.71 -10.46
C GLU A 127 10.38 8.87 -9.86
N ALA A 128 11.28 9.52 -10.61
CA ALA A 128 12.58 9.89 -10.08
C ALA A 128 12.44 11.09 -9.13
N LEU A 129 12.80 10.90 -7.86
CA LEU A 129 12.69 11.95 -6.83
C LEU A 129 13.40 13.25 -7.23
N LEU A 130 14.58 13.15 -7.84
CA LEU A 130 15.38 14.32 -8.22
C LEU A 130 14.70 15.20 -9.29
N GLU A 131 13.73 14.68 -10.04
CA GLU A 131 12.94 15.51 -10.96
C GLU A 131 11.98 16.44 -10.24
N ARG A 132 11.62 16.12 -8.99
CA ARG A 132 10.77 16.94 -8.13
C ARG A 132 11.57 17.96 -7.31
N VAL A 133 12.88 17.77 -7.16
CA VAL A 133 13.76 18.74 -6.49
C VAL A 133 14.07 19.89 -7.46
N ARG A 134 13.65 21.10 -7.09
CA ARG A 134 13.87 22.33 -7.86
C ARG A 134 14.64 23.33 -7.01
N ILE A 135 15.57 24.03 -7.65
CA ILE A 135 16.31 25.14 -7.05
C ILE A 135 15.71 26.48 -7.50
N ASP A 136 14.84 26.50 -8.52
CA ASP A 136 14.20 27.69 -9.04
C ASP A 136 12.85 28.01 -8.36
N VAL A 137 12.64 29.29 -8.09
CA VAL A 137 11.55 29.82 -7.23
C VAL A 137 10.17 29.84 -7.92
N ASN A 138 10.09 29.45 -9.19
CA ASN A 138 8.89 29.62 -10.03
C ASN A 138 7.92 28.42 -10.03
N GLY A 139 7.97 27.58 -9.00
CA GLY A 139 6.82 26.94 -8.31
C GLY A 139 5.78 26.14 -9.10
N LYS A 140 5.91 25.92 -10.41
CA LYS A 140 4.95 25.12 -11.18
C LYS A 140 5.36 23.66 -11.17
N THR A 141 4.54 22.81 -10.55
CA THR A 141 4.60 21.35 -10.69
C THR A 141 4.60 21.00 -12.19
N ARG A 142 5.67 20.32 -12.64
CA ARG A 142 5.78 19.79 -14.01
C ARG A 142 5.64 18.28 -13.99
N SER A 143 5.15 17.73 -15.10
CA SER A 143 5.24 16.29 -15.37
C SER A 143 6.70 15.84 -15.31
N THR A 144 6.94 14.71 -14.66
CA THR A 144 8.24 14.02 -14.60
C THR A 144 8.46 13.19 -15.86
N SER A 145 9.66 13.19 -16.40
CA SER A 145 10.04 12.52 -17.66
C SER A 145 10.73 11.17 -17.47
N TYR A 146 11.13 10.82 -16.23
CA TYR A 146 11.81 9.57 -15.92
C TYR A 146 11.04 8.71 -14.93
N ARG A 147 11.19 7.39 -15.05
CA ARG A 147 10.64 6.40 -14.12
C ARG A 147 11.70 5.41 -13.70
N LEU A 148 11.61 4.93 -12.47
CA LEU A 148 12.47 3.86 -12.00
C LEU A 148 12.03 2.52 -12.64
N PRO A 149 12.98 1.68 -13.10
CA PRO A 149 12.65 0.39 -13.67
C PRO A 149 12.03 -0.53 -12.61
N LEU A 150 11.11 -1.40 -13.04
CA LEU A 150 10.60 -2.47 -12.20
C LEU A 150 11.59 -3.65 -12.30
N ALA A 151 12.62 -3.62 -11.47
CA ALA A 151 13.68 -4.62 -11.43
C ALA A 151 14.02 -4.98 -9.97
N SER A 152 14.57 -6.17 -9.77
CA SER A 152 15.16 -6.53 -8.47
C SER A 152 16.31 -5.58 -8.14
N LEU A 153 16.43 -5.20 -6.87
CA LEU A 153 17.50 -4.30 -6.44
C LEU A 153 18.87 -4.93 -6.74
N SER A 154 19.64 -4.25 -7.59
CA SER A 154 20.98 -4.65 -7.98
C SER A 154 21.87 -3.40 -8.12
N LEU A 155 23.20 -3.60 -8.14
CA LEU A 155 24.16 -2.51 -8.39
C LEU A 155 24.39 -2.27 -9.90
N ASN A 156 23.68 -2.98 -10.77
CA ASN A 156 23.76 -2.74 -12.20
C ASN A 156 23.12 -1.40 -12.54
N ALA A 157 23.78 -0.61 -13.37
CA ALA A 157 23.27 0.70 -13.79
C ALA A 157 21.86 0.61 -14.41
N GLU A 158 21.58 -0.46 -15.14
CA GLU A 158 20.29 -0.71 -15.78
C GLU A 158 19.12 -0.92 -14.81
N ASP A 159 19.39 -1.36 -13.58
CA ASP A 159 18.38 -1.62 -12.55
C ASP A 159 18.26 -0.46 -11.56
N LEU A 160 19.31 0.37 -11.46
CA LEU A 160 19.41 1.43 -10.46
C LEU A 160 18.92 2.80 -10.97
N PHE A 161 19.24 3.16 -12.22
CA PHE A 161 19.01 4.52 -12.70
C PHE A 161 17.62 4.69 -13.36
N PRO A 162 16.96 5.84 -13.15
CA PRO A 162 15.72 6.17 -13.85
C PRO A 162 15.89 6.17 -15.37
N LYS A 163 14.88 5.67 -16.09
CA LYS A 163 14.85 5.64 -17.56
C LYS A 163 13.77 6.60 -18.08
N PRO A 164 13.92 7.17 -19.30
CA PRO A 164 12.87 7.97 -19.93
C PRO A 164 11.53 7.21 -19.96
N VAL A 165 10.42 7.91 -19.76
CA VAL A 165 9.06 7.33 -19.80
C VAL A 165 8.83 6.56 -21.12
N GLU A 166 9.38 7.05 -22.22
CA GLU A 166 9.31 6.46 -23.56
C GLU A 166 9.90 5.04 -23.66
N ASN A 167 10.82 4.68 -22.75
CA ASN A 167 11.45 3.36 -22.73
C ASN A 167 10.56 2.28 -22.10
N PHE A 168 9.46 2.68 -21.47
CA PHE A 168 8.51 1.74 -20.90
C PHE A 168 7.36 1.52 -21.89
N PRO A 169 6.85 0.28 -21.99
CA PRO A 169 5.70 0.01 -22.84
C PRO A 169 4.57 0.97 -22.50
N SER A 170 3.97 1.56 -23.55
CA SER A 170 2.72 2.30 -23.43
C SER A 170 1.71 1.41 -22.73
N GLN A 171 1.12 1.95 -21.66
CA GLN A 171 0.09 1.28 -20.88
C GLN A 171 -1.27 1.38 -21.55
#